data_AF-A0A485AVD2-F1
#
_entry.id   AF-A0A485AVD2-F1
#
_cell.length_a   1.000
_cell.length_b   1.000
_cell.length_c   1.000
_cell.angle_alpha   90.00
_cell.angle_beta   90.00
_cell.angle_gamma   90.00
#
_symmetry.space_group_name_H-M   'P 1'
#
loop_
_entity.id
_entity.type
_entity.pdbx_description
1 polymer ?
#
loop_
_entity_poly.entity_id
_entity_poly.type
_entity_poly.pdbx_seq_one_letter_code
_entity_poly.pdbx_strand_id
1 'polypeptide(L)'
;MSALSNLITLYTADNEQEQLRREALSDQVWERYFFNESRDPVQRELEQDQLISRAKMAREQQCFNPDLVILANVSAEPAHVSKPLLERIKFFQGLGRTKAYSRYLRETIRPCLERLDRVRESQVSASFRFMASHEGLEGLLLLPEMSQNQVKRLSTLVAAHMSMCLDAACQRSVCE
;
A
#
# COMPACT_ATOMS: atom_id res chain seq x y z
N MET A 1 58.12 -57.21 16.86
CA MET A 1 57.83 -55.99 16.07
C MET A 1 59.16 -55.41 15.59
N SER A 2 59.23 -54.96 14.33
CA SER A 2 60.46 -54.49 13.68
C SER A 2 60.97 -53.17 14.28
N ALA A 3 62.29 -52.99 14.38
CA ALA A 3 62.92 -51.77 14.92
C ALA A 3 62.47 -50.49 14.19
N LEU A 4 62.18 -50.58 12.89
CA LEU A 4 61.66 -49.46 12.09
C LEU A 4 60.25 -49.04 12.52
N SER A 5 59.40 -50.02 12.86
CA SER A 5 58.03 -49.75 13.31
C SER A 5 58.03 -48.96 14.62
N ASN A 6 58.92 -49.31 15.55
CA ASN A 6 59.05 -48.62 16.83
C ASN A 6 59.57 -47.17 16.64
N LEU A 7 60.48 -46.96 15.70
CA LEU A 7 61.00 -45.63 15.37
C LEU A 7 59.90 -44.73 14.77
N ILE A 8 59.08 -45.28 13.86
CA ILE A 8 57.95 -44.56 13.25
C ILE A 8 56.91 -44.18 14.30
N THR A 9 56.57 -45.10 15.23
CA THR A 9 55.63 -44.79 16.33
C THR A 9 56.17 -43.74 17.28
N LEU A 10 57.48 -43.72 17.54
CA LEU A 10 58.09 -42.68 18.37
C LEU A 10 58.07 -41.31 17.68
N TYR A 11 58.40 -41.27 16.39
CA TYR A 11 58.45 -40.03 15.62
C TYR A 11 57.06 -39.42 15.40
N THR A 12 56.04 -40.26 15.19
CA THR A 12 54.64 -39.83 15.10
C THR A 12 54.14 -39.25 16.42
N ALA A 13 54.40 -39.94 17.54
CA ALA A 13 54.05 -39.43 18.87
C ALA A 13 54.77 -38.11 19.21
N ASP A 14 56.05 -37.97 18.86
CA ASP A 14 56.82 -36.75 19.09
C ASP A 14 56.30 -35.57 18.26
N ASN A 15 55.97 -35.82 16.98
CA ASN A 15 55.33 -34.82 16.12
C ASN A 15 53.94 -34.40 16.62
N GLU A 16 53.12 -35.36 17.07
CA GLU A 16 51.81 -35.07 17.67
C GLU A 16 51.98 -34.21 18.92
N GLN A 17 52.96 -34.51 19.77
CA GLN A 17 53.22 -33.75 20.99
C GLN A 17 53.75 -32.34 20.69
N GLU A 18 54.60 -32.19 19.69
CA GLU A 18 55.09 -30.90 19.23
C GLU A 18 53.98 -30.07 18.58
N GLN A 19 53.05 -30.71 17.87
CA GLN A 19 51.87 -30.07 17.32
C GLN A 19 50.93 -29.57 18.42
N LEU A 20 50.66 -30.39 19.44
CA LEU A 20 49.86 -29.98 20.61
C LEU A 20 50.52 -28.82 21.36
N ARG A 21 51.85 -28.78 21.47
CA ARG A 21 52.55 -27.62 22.06
C ARG A 21 52.36 -26.35 21.25
N ARG A 22 52.41 -26.45 19.92
CA ARG A 22 52.20 -25.30 19.02
C ARG A 22 50.76 -24.79 19.08
N GLU A 23 49.79 -25.70 19.11
CA GLU A 23 48.37 -25.36 19.27
C GLU A 23 48.13 -24.69 20.62
N ALA A 24 48.65 -25.26 21.71
CA ALA A 24 48.53 -24.65 23.05
C ALA A 24 49.20 -23.27 23.15
N LEU A 25 50.36 -23.06 22.52
CA LEU A 25 51.00 -21.75 22.46
C LEU A 25 50.21 -20.76 21.62
N SER A 26 49.64 -21.23 20.49
CA SER A 26 48.76 -20.44 19.63
C SER A 26 47.52 -19.98 20.39
N ASP A 27 46.86 -20.89 21.11
CA ASP A 27 45.68 -20.60 21.93
C ASP A 27 46.03 -19.62 23.06
N GLN A 28 47.17 -19.80 23.73
CA GLN A 28 47.60 -18.89 24.79
C GLN A 28 47.93 -17.48 24.27
N VAL A 29 48.46 -17.36 23.05
CA VAL A 29 48.67 -16.08 22.36
C VAL A 29 47.33 -15.49 21.90
N TRP A 30 46.41 -16.33 21.41
CA TRP A 30 45.05 -15.94 21.05
C TRP A 30 44.32 -15.33 22.23
N GLU A 31 44.34 -16.00 23.39
CA GLU A 31 43.73 -15.54 24.64
C GLU A 31 44.35 -14.23 25.15
N ARG A 32 45.67 -14.07 25.03
CA ARG A 32 46.39 -12.92 25.61
C ARG A 32 46.29 -11.64 24.77
N TYR A 33 46.18 -11.77 23.45
CA TYR A 33 46.26 -10.62 22.54
C TYR A 33 44.97 -10.37 21.74
N PHE A 34 44.15 -11.39 21.51
CA PHE A 34 42.97 -11.32 20.65
C PHE A 34 41.66 -11.54 21.40
N PHE A 35 41.61 -12.48 22.36
CA PHE A 35 40.43 -12.72 23.18
C PHE A 35 40.25 -11.60 24.22
N ASN A 36 39.15 -10.89 24.09
CA ASN A 36 38.65 -9.96 25.08
C ASN A 36 37.14 -10.00 24.92
N GLU A 37 36.36 -10.14 26.00
CA GLU A 37 34.89 -10.21 25.95
C GLU A 37 34.28 -9.07 25.11
N SER A 38 34.98 -7.94 25.03
CA SER A 38 34.58 -6.76 24.24
C SER A 38 34.95 -6.78 22.74
N ARG A 39 35.78 -7.72 22.26
CA ARG A 39 36.36 -7.71 20.89
C ARG A 39 35.97 -8.88 20.00
N ASP A 40 35.30 -9.92 20.50
CA ASP A 40 34.81 -11.01 19.65
C ASP A 40 33.89 -10.46 18.54
N PRO A 41 34.28 -10.58 17.25
CA PRO A 41 33.49 -10.08 16.15
C PRO A 41 32.12 -10.76 16.05
N VAL A 42 32.03 -12.06 16.39
CA VAL A 42 30.79 -12.83 16.29
C VAL A 42 29.81 -12.42 17.38
N GLN A 43 30.29 -12.24 18.62
CA GLN A 43 29.47 -11.79 19.73
C GLN A 43 28.92 -10.38 19.51
N ARG A 44 29.75 -9.45 19.01
CA ARG A 44 29.30 -8.09 18.65
C ARG A 44 28.23 -8.08 17.56
N GLU A 45 28.38 -8.92 16.55
CA GLU A 45 27.40 -9.06 15.48
C GLU A 45 26.08 -9.61 16.02
N LEU A 46 26.13 -10.63 16.88
CA LEU A 46 24.96 -11.18 17.55
C LEU A 46 24.26 -10.16 18.46
N GLU A 47 25.01 -9.40 19.26
CA GLU A 47 24.47 -8.34 20.12
C GLU A 47 23.86 -7.21 19.29
N GLN A 48 24.51 -6.82 18.20
CA GLN A 48 23.98 -5.83 17.25
C GLN A 48 22.70 -6.33 16.59
N ASP A 49 22.65 -7.58 16.14
CA ASP A 49 21.45 -8.21 15.57
C ASP A 49 20.30 -8.29 16.57
N GLN A 50 20.60 -8.59 17.84
CA GLN A 50 19.60 -8.56 18.91
C GLN A 50 19.03 -7.15 19.13
N LEU A 51 19.89 -6.12 19.12
CA LEU A 51 19.47 -4.73 19.24
C LEU A 51 18.65 -4.27 18.03
N ILE A 52 19.08 -4.63 16.81
CA ILE A 52 18.34 -4.34 15.57
C ILE A 52 17.00 -5.06 15.57
N SER A 53 16.95 -6.32 15.95
CA SER A 53 15.71 -7.11 16.06
C SER A 53 14.75 -6.48 17.08
N ARG A 54 15.23 -6.09 18.26
CA ARG A 54 14.41 -5.39 19.26
C ARG A 54 13.92 -4.03 18.75
N ALA A 55 14.75 -3.25 18.08
CA ALA A 55 14.36 -1.96 17.50
C ALA A 55 13.34 -2.13 16.37
N LYS A 56 13.51 -3.16 15.52
CA LYS A 56 12.58 -3.52 14.45
C LYS A 56 11.24 -3.98 15.02
N MET A 57 11.25 -4.87 16.02
CA MET A 57 10.06 -5.34 16.73
C MET A 57 9.36 -4.18 17.47
N ALA A 58 10.09 -3.27 18.10
CA ALA A 58 9.52 -2.09 18.74
C ALA A 58 8.90 -1.13 17.72
N ARG A 59 9.55 -0.93 16.56
CA ARG A 59 9.02 -0.13 15.45
C ARG A 59 7.80 -0.78 14.81
N GLU A 60 7.83 -2.09 14.59
CA GLU A 60 6.71 -2.88 14.10
C GLU A 60 5.54 -2.81 15.10
N GLN A 61 5.78 -3.00 16.40
CA GLN A 61 4.78 -2.85 17.47
C GLN A 61 4.20 -1.43 17.55
N GLN A 62 5.04 -0.40 17.38
CA GLN A 62 4.59 1.00 17.29
C GLN A 62 3.76 1.25 16.03
N CYS A 63 4.07 0.60 14.91
CA CYS A 63 3.24 0.58 13.71
C CYS A 63 1.97 -0.30 13.87
N PHE A 64 1.92 -1.21 14.85
CA PHE A 64 0.88 -2.22 15.04
C PHE A 64 -0.27 -1.82 15.99
N ASN A 65 -0.35 -0.57 16.45
CA ASN A 65 -1.62 -0.07 17.00
C ASN A 65 -2.49 0.46 15.84
N PRO A 66 -3.43 -0.36 15.31
CA PRO A 66 -4.21 0.03 14.14
C PRO A 66 -5.09 1.26 14.40
N ASP A 67 -5.41 1.55 15.66
CA ASP A 67 -6.22 2.71 16.04
C ASP A 67 -5.41 4.01 15.89
N LEU A 68 -4.10 3.97 16.19
CA LEU A 68 -3.19 5.10 15.98
C LEU A 68 -2.94 5.36 14.50
N VAL A 69 -2.81 4.30 13.70
CA VAL A 69 -2.69 4.41 12.24
C VAL A 69 -3.93 5.08 11.64
N ILE A 70 -5.12 4.67 12.08
CA ILE A 70 -6.37 5.28 11.63
C ILE A 70 -6.43 6.75 12.02
N LEU A 71 -6.02 7.10 13.24
CA LEU A 71 -6.00 8.50 13.69
C LEU A 71 -5.02 9.36 12.87
N ALA A 72 -3.83 8.81 12.58
CA ALA A 72 -2.85 9.47 11.72
C ALA A 72 -3.41 9.71 10.31
N ASN A 73 -4.07 8.71 9.72
CA ASN A 73 -4.72 8.85 8.42
C ASN A 73 -5.80 9.93 8.43
N VAL A 74 -6.66 9.96 9.46
CA VAL A 74 -7.66 11.05 9.61
C VAL A 74 -7.00 12.42 9.75
N SER A 75 -5.86 12.52 10.43
CA SER A 75 -5.15 13.79 10.58
C SER A 75 -4.42 14.25 9.31
N ALA A 76 -4.08 13.32 8.41
CA ALA A 76 -3.49 13.63 7.11
C ALA A 76 -4.52 14.16 6.10
N GLU A 77 -5.81 13.96 6.37
CA GLU A 77 -6.90 14.45 5.52
C GLU A 77 -7.03 15.98 5.52
N PRO A 78 -7.51 16.58 4.40
CA PRO A 78 -7.79 18.01 4.33
C PRO A 78 -8.71 18.49 5.47
N ALA A 79 -8.55 19.74 5.90
CA ALA A 79 -9.25 20.30 7.07
C ALA A 79 -10.79 20.15 7.05
N HIS A 80 -11.40 20.18 5.87
CA HIS A 80 -12.86 20.02 5.73
C HIS A 80 -13.34 18.58 5.96
N VAL A 81 -12.45 17.59 5.89
CA VAL A 81 -12.70 16.18 6.20
C VAL A 81 -12.19 15.83 7.60
N SER A 82 -10.95 16.22 7.92
CA SER A 82 -10.30 15.83 9.17
C SER A 82 -10.97 16.42 10.41
N LYS A 83 -11.38 17.70 10.38
CA LYS A 83 -12.03 18.37 11.54
C LYS A 83 -13.30 17.66 12.04
N PRO A 84 -14.34 17.44 11.21
CA PRO A 84 -15.57 16.79 11.69
C PRO A 84 -15.33 15.35 12.15
N LEU A 85 -14.40 14.61 11.51
CA LEU A 85 -14.06 13.25 11.93
C LEU A 85 -13.33 13.24 13.28
N LEU A 86 -12.36 14.13 13.49
CA LEU A 86 -11.64 14.23 14.75
C LEU A 86 -12.56 14.64 15.91
N GLU A 87 -13.50 15.56 15.70
CA GLU A 87 -14.50 15.91 16.71
C GLU A 87 -15.36 14.70 17.10
N ARG A 88 -15.80 13.93 16.10
CA ARG A 88 -16.56 12.71 16.34
C ARG A 88 -15.75 11.65 17.07
N ILE A 89 -14.47 11.48 16.73
CA ILE A 89 -13.55 10.55 17.41
C ILE A 89 -13.33 10.97 18.87
N LYS A 90 -13.11 12.27 19.14
CA LYS A 90 -12.99 12.82 20.50
C LYS A 90 -14.24 12.54 21.35
N PHE A 91 -15.43 12.67 20.77
CA PHE A 91 -16.68 12.32 21.44
C PHE A 91 -16.69 10.84 21.88
N PHE A 92 -16.33 9.91 21.00
CA PHE A 92 -16.26 8.49 21.34
C PHE A 92 -15.16 8.16 22.35
N GLN A 93 -14.06 8.90 22.34
CA GLN A 93 -13.00 8.79 23.34
C GLN A 93 -13.51 9.20 24.74
N GLY A 94 -14.30 10.28 24.82
CA GLY A 94 -14.90 10.79 26.05
C GLY A 94 -15.93 9.84 26.70
N LEU A 95 -16.44 8.84 25.98
CA LEU A 95 -17.37 7.84 26.52
C LEU A 95 -16.68 6.79 27.41
N GLY A 96 -15.34 6.77 27.48
CA GLY A 96 -14.56 5.87 28.35
C GLY A 96 -14.62 4.38 27.98
N ARG A 97 -15.23 4.03 26.84
CA ARG A 97 -15.40 2.65 26.37
C ARG A 97 -14.33 2.29 25.33
N THR A 98 -13.15 1.87 25.78
CA THR A 98 -11.99 1.55 24.92
C THR A 98 -12.29 0.56 23.80
N LYS A 99 -13.06 -0.51 24.08
CA LYS A 99 -13.46 -1.51 23.07
C LYS A 99 -14.41 -0.93 22.01
N ALA A 100 -15.38 -0.11 22.42
CA ALA A 100 -16.32 0.52 21.49
C ALA A 100 -15.65 1.61 20.64
N TYR A 101 -14.69 2.33 21.23
CA TYR A 101 -13.84 3.29 20.55
C TYR A 101 -12.99 2.63 19.46
N SER A 102 -12.26 1.57 19.80
CA SER A 102 -11.46 0.81 18.84
C SER A 102 -12.31 0.23 17.71
N ARG A 103 -13.50 -0.29 18.06
CA ARG A 103 -14.48 -0.78 17.08
C ARG A 103 -14.94 0.32 16.12
N TYR A 104 -15.29 1.50 16.63
CA TYR A 104 -15.71 2.63 15.81
C TYR A 104 -14.62 3.07 14.83
N LEU A 105 -13.36 3.14 15.29
CA LEU A 105 -12.24 3.46 14.41
C LEU A 105 -12.08 2.44 13.28
N ARG A 106 -12.14 1.15 13.61
CA ARG A 106 -11.87 0.07 12.64
C ARG A 106 -13.04 -0.24 11.72
N GLU A 107 -14.27 -0.24 12.22
CA GLU A 107 -15.47 -0.62 11.45
C GLU A 107 -16.14 0.57 10.78
N THR A 108 -15.91 1.80 11.24
CA THR A 108 -16.56 2.99 10.68
C THR A 108 -15.55 3.92 10.01
N ILE A 109 -14.52 4.37 10.75
CA ILE A 109 -13.61 5.39 10.23
C ILE A 109 -12.71 4.85 9.11
N ARG A 110 -12.08 3.68 9.31
CA ARG A 110 -11.21 3.07 8.29
C ARG A 110 -11.95 2.86 6.94
N PRO A 111 -13.11 2.20 6.88
CA PRO A 111 -13.85 2.06 5.62
C PRO A 111 -14.28 3.40 5.01
N CYS A 112 -14.59 4.42 5.82
CA CYS A 112 -14.90 5.76 5.31
C CYS A 112 -13.70 6.38 4.59
N LEU A 113 -12.49 6.27 5.15
CA LEU A 113 -11.26 6.76 4.48
C LEU A 113 -10.95 5.96 3.21
N GLU A 114 -11.04 4.63 3.26
CA GLU A 114 -10.82 3.77 2.08
C GLU A 114 -11.80 4.10 0.94
N ARG A 115 -13.05 4.43 1.27
CA ARG A 115 -14.03 4.89 0.26
C ARG A 115 -13.66 6.25 -0.32
N LEU A 116 -13.18 7.18 0.51
CA LEU A 116 -12.74 8.49 0.05
C LEU A 116 -11.56 8.38 -0.91
N ASP A 117 -10.59 7.52 -0.61
CA ASP A 117 -9.42 7.31 -1.47
C ASP A 117 -9.81 6.74 -2.83
N ARG A 118 -10.69 5.73 -2.87
CA ARG A 118 -11.23 5.19 -4.13
C ARG A 118 -11.96 6.26 -4.95
N VAL A 119 -12.74 7.12 -4.29
CA VAL A 119 -13.43 8.23 -4.96
C VAL A 119 -12.40 9.20 -5.52
N ARG A 120 -11.37 9.58 -4.77
CA ARG A 120 -10.29 10.46 -5.25
C ARG A 120 -9.59 9.90 -6.47
N GLU A 121 -9.22 8.61 -6.46
CA GLU A 121 -8.62 7.95 -7.62
C GLU A 121 -9.52 8.06 -8.86
N SER A 122 -10.82 7.84 -8.71
CA SER A 122 -11.79 8.00 -9.80
C SER A 122 -11.90 9.45 -10.30
N GLN A 123 -11.81 10.42 -9.38
CA GLN A 123 -11.88 11.85 -9.68
C GLN A 123 -10.62 12.39 -10.36
N VAL A 124 -9.48 11.71 -10.22
CA VAL A 124 -8.22 12.05 -10.91
C VAL A 124 -8.28 11.67 -12.41
N SER A 125 -9.24 10.87 -12.85
CA SER A 125 -9.38 10.50 -14.26
C SER A 125 -9.59 11.73 -15.17
N ALA A 126 -9.00 11.70 -16.37
CA ALA A 126 -9.10 12.80 -17.34
C ALA A 126 -10.56 13.08 -17.73
N SER A 127 -11.36 12.02 -17.90
CA SER A 127 -12.80 12.13 -18.19
C SER A 127 -13.56 12.82 -17.07
N PHE A 128 -13.30 12.46 -15.80
CA PHE A 128 -13.93 13.15 -14.67
C PHE A 128 -13.52 14.62 -14.61
N ARG A 129 -12.21 14.91 -14.75
CA ARG A 129 -11.72 16.30 -14.76
C ARG A 129 -12.34 17.14 -15.87
N PHE A 130 -12.49 16.57 -17.06
CA PHE A 130 -13.18 17.22 -18.17
C PHE A 130 -14.66 17.43 -17.83
N MET A 131 -15.39 16.42 -17.37
CA MET A 131 -16.81 16.55 -17.03
C MET A 131 -17.07 17.53 -15.88
N ALA A 132 -16.17 17.60 -14.90
CA ALA A 132 -16.25 18.54 -13.78
C ALA A 132 -15.73 19.96 -14.14
N SER A 133 -15.13 20.14 -15.32
CA SER A 133 -14.73 21.47 -15.80
C SER A 133 -15.93 22.31 -16.21
N HIS A 134 -15.74 23.62 -16.32
CA HIS A 134 -16.78 24.53 -16.79
C HIS A 134 -17.32 24.11 -18.17
N GLU A 135 -16.45 23.85 -19.14
CA GLU A 135 -16.83 23.42 -20.48
C GLU A 135 -17.58 22.09 -20.48
N GLY A 136 -17.14 21.13 -19.64
CA GLY A 136 -17.84 19.86 -19.47
C GLY A 136 -19.23 20.02 -18.89
N LEU A 137 -19.37 20.85 -17.85
CA LEU A 137 -20.66 21.16 -17.21
C LEU A 137 -21.59 21.94 -18.15
N GLU A 138 -21.08 22.90 -18.92
CA GLU A 138 -21.84 23.59 -19.98
C GLU A 138 -22.32 22.60 -21.05
N GLY A 139 -21.47 21.66 -21.44
CA GLY A 139 -21.85 20.57 -22.32
C GLY A 139 -23.02 19.73 -21.79
N LEU A 140 -23.10 19.52 -20.47
CA LEU A 140 -24.24 18.82 -19.85
C LEU A 140 -25.54 19.63 -19.93
N LEU A 141 -25.47 20.96 -19.94
CA LEU A 141 -26.65 21.81 -20.09
C LEU A 141 -27.22 21.75 -21.52
N LEU A 142 -26.38 21.46 -22.51
CA LEU A 142 -26.74 21.33 -23.92
C LEU A 142 -27.11 19.90 -24.32
N LEU A 143 -26.86 18.89 -23.47
CA LEU A 143 -27.24 17.49 -23.72
C LEU A 143 -28.70 17.31 -24.17
N PRO A 144 -29.70 18.00 -23.59
CA PRO A 144 -31.09 17.89 -24.05
C PRO A 144 -31.33 18.44 -25.46
N GLU A 145 -30.48 19.35 -25.94
CA GLU A 145 -30.55 19.94 -27.29
C GLU A 145 -29.75 19.12 -28.30
N MET A 146 -28.67 18.47 -27.85
CA MET A 146 -27.94 17.49 -28.63
C MET A 146 -28.86 16.31 -28.95
N SER A 147 -28.98 15.97 -30.24
CA SER A 147 -29.99 15.09 -30.85
C SER A 147 -31.34 15.73 -31.20
N GLN A 148 -31.80 16.79 -30.51
CA GLN A 148 -33.08 17.40 -30.83
C GLN A 148 -33.09 18.00 -32.25
N ASN A 149 -32.01 18.67 -32.65
CA ASN A 149 -31.87 19.21 -34.01
C ASN A 149 -31.80 18.11 -35.07
N GLN A 150 -31.16 16.98 -34.79
CA GLN A 150 -31.11 15.85 -35.71
C GLN A 150 -32.47 15.16 -35.84
N VAL A 151 -33.17 14.94 -34.72
CA VAL A 151 -34.53 14.37 -34.69
C VAL A 151 -35.53 15.30 -35.36
N LYS A 152 -35.49 16.61 -35.07
CA LYS A 152 -36.33 17.63 -35.74
C LYS A 152 -36.08 17.63 -37.25
N ARG A 153 -34.83 17.64 -37.69
CA ARG A 153 -34.48 17.64 -39.12
C ARG A 153 -34.96 16.37 -39.82
N LEU A 154 -34.76 15.20 -39.22
CA LEU A 154 -35.26 13.93 -39.75
C LEU A 154 -36.80 13.92 -39.80
N SER A 155 -37.46 14.37 -38.74
CA SER A 155 -38.92 14.49 -38.67
C SER A 155 -39.48 15.39 -39.77
N THR A 156 -38.87 16.55 -40.01
CA THR A 156 -39.30 17.47 -41.08
C THR A 156 -39.13 16.84 -42.46
N LEU A 157 -38.02 16.15 -42.71
CA LEU A 157 -37.74 15.51 -43.99
C LEU A 157 -38.72 14.36 -44.27
N VAL A 158 -39.00 13.54 -43.26
CA VAL A 158 -39.99 12.45 -43.33
C VAL A 158 -41.40 13.01 -43.55
N ALA A 159 -41.81 14.06 -42.85
CA ALA A 159 -43.11 14.70 -43.05
C ALA A 159 -43.27 15.27 -44.48
N ALA A 160 -42.23 15.91 -45.01
CA ALA A 160 -42.23 16.42 -46.38
C ALA A 160 -42.35 15.27 -47.41
N HIS A 161 -41.59 14.20 -47.23
CA HIS A 161 -41.68 13.01 -48.08
C HIS A 161 -43.08 12.39 -48.06
N MET A 162 -43.67 12.21 -46.88
CA MET A 162 -45.04 11.69 -46.77
C MET A 162 -46.07 12.60 -47.44
N SER A 163 -45.93 13.93 -47.31
CA SER A 163 -46.82 14.88 -47.98
C SER A 163 -46.75 14.75 -49.50
N MET A 164 -45.53 14.66 -50.06
CA MET A 164 -45.36 14.43 -51.50
C MET A 164 -45.95 13.10 -51.96
N CYS A 165 -45.77 12.02 -51.18
CA CYS A 165 -46.38 10.73 -51.49
C CYS A 165 -47.91 10.79 -51.47
N LEU A 166 -48.49 11.52 -50.51
CA LEU A 166 -49.93 11.75 -50.42
C LEU A 166 -50.45 12.58 -51.59
N ASP A 167 -49.77 13.67 -51.95
CA ASP A 167 -50.13 14.49 -53.11
C ASP A 167 -50.09 13.68 -54.41
N ALA A 168 -49.06 12.86 -54.61
CA ALA A 168 -48.93 11.97 -55.75
C ALA A 168 -50.03 10.88 -55.78
N ALA A 169 -50.41 10.35 -54.62
CA ALA A 169 -51.52 9.40 -54.51
C ALA A 169 -52.87 10.06 -54.81
N CYS A 170 -53.11 11.27 -54.30
CA CYS A 170 -54.34 12.02 -54.54
C CYS A 170 -54.49 12.43 -56.01
N GLN A 171 -53.42 12.87 -56.66
CA GLN A 171 -53.42 13.17 -58.10
C GLN A 171 -53.74 11.95 -58.97
N ARG A 172 -53.31 10.74 -58.56
CA ARG A 172 -53.70 9.50 -59.26
C ARG A 172 -55.18 9.17 -59.09
N SER A 173 -55.76 9.41 -57.90
CA SER A 173 -57.19 9.13 -57.65
C SER A 173 -58.17 10.14 -58.25
N VAL A 174 -57.69 11.30 -58.73
CA VAL A 174 -58.52 12.33 -59.40
C VAL A 174 -58.50 12.19 -60.92
N CYS A 175 -57.57 11.38 -61.46
CA CYS A 175 -57.44 11.08 -62.88
C CYS A 175 -58.03 9.71 -63.28
N GLU A 176 -58.67 8.99 -62.35
CA GLU A 176 -59.61 7.88 -62.60
C GLU A 176 -61.05 8.41 -62.47
#